data_AF-E1ZF11-F1
#
_entry.id   AF-E1ZF11-F1
#
_cell.length_a   1.000
_cell.length_b   1.000
_cell.length_c   1.000
_cell.angle_alpha   90.00
_cell.angle_beta   90.00
_cell.angle_gamma   90.00
#
_symmetry.space_group_name_H-M   'P 1'
#
loop_
_entity.id
_entity.type
_entity.pdbx_description
1 polymer ?
#
loop_
_entity_poly.entity_id
_entity_poly.type
_entity_poly.pdbx_seq_one_letter_code
_entity_poly.pdbx_strand_id
1 'polypeptide(L)'
;INILPCKFMSADGWGKTSDAIQCMDWCLEQKAEIISASWSCGELSNPPLEEAVARTKQAGALLVIAAGNQGADMRKTPYYPQSYARQYDNVLVVGASDEYDEHAFFSNHDPDTVHLSAPGHWIYSTTVGGGYNFSSGTSIAAPYVSG
;
A
#
# COMPACT_ATOMS: atom_id res chain seq x y z
N ILE A 1 16.53 6.71 9.68
CA ILE A 1 15.58 5.92 8.88
C ILE A 1 16.37 4.84 8.17
N ASN A 2 16.06 3.56 8.41
CA ASN A 2 16.66 2.43 7.72
C ASN A 2 15.58 1.82 6.81
N ILE A 3 15.87 1.65 5.53
CA ILE A 3 14.92 1.09 4.55
C ILE A 3 15.30 -0.37 4.29
N LEU A 4 14.32 -1.26 4.42
CA LEU A 4 14.47 -2.71 4.21
C LEU A 4 13.76 -3.12 2.90
N PRO A 5 14.47 -3.21 1.76
CA PRO A 5 13.84 -3.52 0.49
C PRO A 5 13.56 -5.02 0.36
N CYS A 6 12.30 -5.41 0.23
CA CYS A 6 11.90 -6.76 -0.16
C CYS A 6 11.27 -6.76 -1.56
N LYS A 7 11.94 -7.38 -2.53
CA LYS A 7 11.49 -7.46 -3.92
C LYS A 7 10.70 -8.75 -4.16
N PHE A 8 9.40 -8.61 -4.41
CA PHE A 8 8.56 -9.72 -4.87
C PHE A 8 7.90 -9.48 -6.25
N MET A 9 8.07 -8.28 -6.82
CA MET A 9 7.50 -7.90 -8.12
C MET A 9 8.55 -7.95 -9.24
N SER A 10 8.14 -8.40 -10.41
CA SER A 10 8.92 -8.40 -11.65
C SER A 10 9.13 -6.98 -12.20
N ALA A 11 9.90 -6.85 -13.27
CA ALA A 11 10.11 -5.56 -13.95
C ALA A 11 8.81 -4.99 -14.54
N ASP A 12 7.85 -5.85 -14.87
CA ASP A 12 6.55 -5.46 -15.45
C ASP A 12 5.50 -5.10 -14.37
N GLY A 13 5.90 -5.06 -13.09
CA GLY A 13 5.01 -4.69 -11.99
C GLY A 13 4.07 -5.82 -11.54
N TRP A 14 4.38 -7.08 -11.84
CA TRP A 14 3.58 -8.24 -11.42
C TRP A 14 4.30 -9.08 -10.36
N GLY A 15 3.55 -9.64 -9.41
CA GLY A 15 4.07 -10.53 -8.38
C GLY A 15 2.99 -11.51 -7.92
N LYS A 16 3.39 -12.58 -7.22
CA LYS A 16 2.44 -13.53 -6.64
C LYS A 16 2.08 -13.11 -5.22
N THR A 17 0.84 -13.37 -4.80
CA THR A 17 0.42 -13.20 -3.40
C THR A 17 1.31 -13.98 -2.43
N SER A 18 1.75 -15.19 -2.81
CA SER A 18 2.70 -15.99 -2.00
C SER A 18 4.02 -15.28 -1.73
N ASP A 19 4.50 -14.48 -2.69
CA ASP A 19 5.79 -13.80 -2.59
C ASP A 19 5.63 -12.49 -1.81
N ALA A 20 4.47 -11.84 -1.92
CA ALA A 20 4.09 -10.72 -1.05
C ALA A 20 4.02 -11.16 0.42
N ILE A 21 3.41 -12.31 0.72
CA ILE A 21 3.33 -12.89 2.06
C ILE A 21 4.74 -13.16 2.61
N GLN A 22 5.62 -13.79 1.82
CA GLN A 22 7.02 -14.02 2.22
C GLN A 22 7.75 -12.70 2.51
N CYS A 23 7.52 -11.65 1.72
CA CYS A 23 8.09 -10.34 1.99
C CYS A 23 7.57 -9.70 3.28
N MET A 24 6.28 -9.83 3.57
CA MET A 24 5.71 -9.36 4.83
C MET A 24 6.37 -10.08 6.02
N ASP A 25 6.48 -11.41 5.95
CA ASP A 25 7.10 -12.21 7.01
C ASP A 25 8.59 -11.85 7.20
N TRP A 26 9.34 -11.67 6.11
CA TRP A 26 10.72 -11.22 6.17
C TRP A 26 10.87 -9.84 6.83
N CYS A 27 9.99 -8.87 6.52
CA CYS A 27 9.98 -7.57 7.18
C CYS A 27 9.79 -7.70 8.70
N LEU A 28 8.91 -8.60 9.15
CA LEU A 28 8.69 -8.86 10.57
C LEU A 28 9.91 -9.52 11.23
N GLU A 29 10.58 -10.45 10.55
CA GLU A 29 11.84 -11.05 11.02
C GLU A 29 12.95 -10.00 11.19
N GLN A 30 12.99 -9.01 10.29
CA GLN A 30 13.89 -7.86 10.39
C GLN A 30 13.45 -6.81 11.42
N LYS A 31 12.32 -7.06 12.12
CA LYS A 31 11.73 -6.14 13.11
C LYS A 31 11.35 -4.78 12.54
N ALA A 32 10.84 -4.76 11.31
CA ALA A 32 10.30 -3.54 10.71
C ALA A 32 9.09 -3.05 11.53
N GLU A 33 9.15 -1.79 11.99
CA GLU A 33 8.04 -1.15 12.70
C GLU A 33 6.93 -0.71 11.74
N ILE A 34 7.29 -0.40 10.49
CA ILE A 34 6.38 0.02 9.43
C ILE A 34 6.67 -0.80 8.16
N ILE A 35 5.62 -1.32 7.53
CA ILE A 35 5.66 -1.96 6.22
C ILE A 35 4.90 -1.08 5.24
N SER A 36 5.61 -0.49 4.27
CA SER A 36 5.01 0.30 3.18
C SER A 36 4.67 -0.61 2.00
N ALA A 37 3.39 -0.73 1.68
CA ALA A 37 2.84 -1.67 0.70
C ALA A 37 2.10 -0.94 -0.44
N SER A 38 2.80 -0.76 -1.55
CA SER A 38 2.28 -0.04 -2.72
C SER A 38 1.67 -0.94 -3.79
N TRP A 39 0.88 -1.94 -3.37
CA TRP A 39 0.36 -3.02 -4.23
C TRP A 39 -1.02 -3.52 -3.77
N SER A 40 -1.66 -4.32 -4.63
CA SER A 40 -2.90 -5.06 -4.34
C SER A 40 -2.80 -6.48 -4.92
N CYS A 41 -3.48 -7.44 -4.31
CA CYS A 41 -3.62 -8.82 -4.79
C CYS A 41 -4.95 -9.06 -5.53
N GLY A 42 -5.73 -8.02 -5.79
CA GLY A 42 -7.00 -8.08 -6.51
C GLY A 42 -8.23 -7.97 -5.60
N GLU A 43 -9.38 -8.35 -6.15
CA GLU A 43 -10.71 -8.06 -5.57
C GLU A 43 -11.25 -9.18 -4.68
N LEU A 44 -10.56 -10.32 -4.62
CA LEU A 44 -10.97 -11.47 -3.84
C LEU A 44 -10.16 -11.57 -2.54
N SER A 45 -10.86 -11.90 -1.46
CA SER A 45 -10.19 -12.21 -0.19
C SER A 45 -9.31 -13.45 -0.36
N ASN A 46 -8.21 -13.49 0.38
CA ASN A 46 -7.23 -14.54 0.32
C ASN A 46 -6.83 -14.91 1.76
N PRO A 47 -7.30 -16.04 2.31
CA PRO A 47 -7.06 -16.37 3.73
C PRO A 47 -5.57 -16.39 4.12
N PRO A 48 -4.64 -16.95 3.29
CA PRO A 48 -3.20 -16.82 3.57
C PRO A 48 -2.69 -15.37 3.66
N LEU A 49 -3.21 -14.46 2.82
CA LEU A 49 -2.86 -13.04 2.89
C LEU A 49 -3.42 -12.37 4.14
N GLU A 50 -4.65 -12.72 4.53
CA GLU A 50 -5.27 -12.25 5.76
C GLU A 50 -4.46 -12.67 7.00
N GLU A 51 -4.04 -13.93 7.04
CA GLU A 51 -3.16 -14.44 8.10
C GLU A 51 -1.83 -13.67 8.15
N ALA A 52 -1.28 -13.28 7.00
CA ALA A 52 -0.08 -12.45 6.95
C ALA A 52 -0.34 -11.04 7.52
N VAL A 53 -1.47 -10.42 7.19
CA VAL A 53 -1.89 -9.16 7.81
C VAL A 53 -2.05 -9.32 9.33
N ALA A 54 -2.69 -10.39 9.79
CA ALA A 54 -2.82 -10.68 11.22
C ALA A 54 -1.45 -10.82 11.92
N ARG A 55 -0.45 -11.44 11.27
CA ARG A 55 0.92 -11.50 11.79
C ARG A 55 1.55 -10.12 11.94
N THR A 56 1.32 -9.20 11.01
CA THR A 56 1.81 -7.81 11.17
C THR A 56 1.22 -7.13 12.41
N LYS A 57 -0.07 -7.34 12.70
CA LYS A 57 -0.71 -6.83 13.91
C LYS A 57 -0.09 -7.41 15.16
N GLN A 58 0.08 -8.73 15.21
CA GLN A 58 0.65 -9.44 16.36
C GLN A 58 2.09 -8.99 16.65
N ALA A 59 2.86 -8.68 15.62
CA ALA A 59 4.21 -8.14 15.75
C ALA A 59 4.24 -6.65 16.17
N GLY A 60 3.10 -5.97 16.21
CA GLY A 60 3.02 -4.53 16.49
C GLY A 60 3.49 -3.64 15.34
N ALA A 61 3.58 -4.18 14.12
CA ALA A 61 3.99 -3.43 12.94
C ALA A 61 2.79 -2.72 12.30
N LEU A 62 3.00 -1.47 11.89
CA LEU A 62 2.02 -0.72 11.09
C LEU A 62 2.14 -1.13 9.61
N LEU A 63 1.03 -1.54 9.00
CA LEU A 63 0.98 -1.89 7.58
C LEU A 63 0.32 -0.74 6.81
N VAL A 64 1.11 0.06 6.11
CA VAL A 64 0.64 1.23 5.34
C VAL A 64 0.42 0.81 3.89
N ILE A 65 -0.81 0.90 3.38
CA ILE A 65 -1.20 0.31 2.09
C ILE A 65 -1.76 1.38 1.15
N ALA A 66 -1.36 1.35 -0.11
CA ALA A 66 -1.95 2.19 -1.15
C ALA A 66 -3.41 1.79 -1.45
N ALA A 67 -4.34 2.75 -1.55
CA ALA A 67 -5.76 2.48 -1.81
C ALA A 67 -6.05 1.88 -3.20
N GLY A 68 -5.22 2.20 -4.20
CA GLY A 68 -5.37 1.79 -5.60
C GLY A 68 -5.77 2.95 -6.52
N ASN A 69 -5.66 2.75 -7.83
CA ASN A 69 -5.61 3.82 -8.83
C ASN A 69 -6.73 3.74 -9.89
N GLN A 70 -7.90 3.18 -9.53
CA GLN A 70 -9.01 2.95 -10.46
C GLN A 70 -10.13 3.98 -10.33
N GLY A 71 -10.05 4.93 -9.39
CA GLY A 71 -11.15 5.82 -9.02
C GLY A 71 -12.37 5.04 -8.48
N ALA A 72 -12.13 3.85 -7.92
CA ALA A 72 -13.17 2.91 -7.55
C ALA A 72 -13.72 3.18 -6.14
N ASP A 73 -15.04 2.99 -5.97
CA ASP A 73 -15.70 2.90 -4.67
C ASP A 73 -15.46 1.51 -4.06
N MET A 74 -14.58 1.42 -3.08
CA MET A 74 -14.18 0.12 -2.51
C MET A 74 -15.24 -0.54 -1.63
N ARG A 75 -16.39 0.13 -1.42
CA ARG A 75 -17.59 -0.50 -0.85
C ARG A 75 -18.32 -1.37 -1.87
N LYS A 76 -18.16 -1.08 -3.16
CA LYS A 76 -18.77 -1.85 -4.27
C LYS A 76 -17.81 -2.90 -4.81
N THR A 77 -16.53 -2.53 -4.93
CA THR A 77 -15.47 -3.40 -5.43
C THR A 77 -14.34 -3.44 -4.41
N PRO A 78 -14.31 -4.42 -3.50
CA PRO A 78 -13.25 -4.49 -2.51
C PRO A 78 -11.90 -4.76 -3.18
N TYR A 79 -10.83 -4.23 -2.60
CA TYR A 79 -9.45 -4.59 -2.96
C TYR A 79 -8.73 -5.13 -1.73
N TYR A 80 -7.89 -6.14 -1.92
CA TYR A 80 -7.12 -6.77 -0.85
C TYR A 80 -5.61 -6.56 -1.07
N PRO A 81 -4.82 -6.30 -0.02
CA PRO A 81 -5.17 -6.36 1.42
C PRO A 81 -5.90 -5.14 1.99
N GLN A 82 -6.14 -4.08 1.24
CA GLN A 82 -6.71 -2.81 1.72
C GLN A 82 -8.01 -3.00 2.54
N SER A 83 -8.92 -3.86 2.06
CA SER A 83 -10.22 -4.13 2.69
C SER A 83 -10.10 -4.81 4.06
N TYR A 84 -8.94 -5.38 4.40
CA TYR A 84 -8.67 -5.91 5.74
C TYR A 84 -8.59 -4.80 6.81
N ALA A 85 -8.46 -3.53 6.43
CA ALA A 85 -8.57 -2.41 7.37
C ALA A 85 -9.87 -2.40 8.20
N ARG A 86 -10.96 -2.99 7.68
CA ARG A 86 -12.22 -3.14 8.45
C ARG A 86 -12.08 -4.04 9.69
N GLN A 87 -11.06 -4.89 9.72
CA GLN A 87 -10.84 -5.91 10.74
C GLN A 87 -9.54 -5.69 11.52
N TYR A 88 -8.55 -5.06 10.91
CA TYR A 88 -7.20 -4.89 11.47
C TYR A 88 -6.86 -3.40 11.57
N ASP A 89 -6.82 -2.90 12.81
CA ASP A 89 -6.52 -1.51 13.17
C ASP A 89 -5.05 -1.09 12.97
N ASN A 90 -4.14 -2.03 12.68
CA ASN A 90 -2.78 -1.72 12.25
C ASN A 90 -2.63 -1.55 10.73
N VAL A 91 -3.72 -1.69 9.97
CA VAL A 91 -3.72 -1.46 8.52
C VAL A 91 -4.12 -0.03 8.26
N LEU A 92 -3.21 0.77 7.71
CA LEU A 92 -3.45 2.16 7.33
C LEU A 92 -3.52 2.26 5.80
N VAL A 93 -4.74 2.28 5.25
CA VAL A 93 -4.96 2.52 3.81
C VAL A 93 -4.90 4.01 3.49
N VAL A 94 -4.11 4.36 2.47
CA VAL A 94 -3.77 5.72 2.05
C VAL A 94 -4.27 5.99 0.64
N GLY A 95 -5.16 6.98 0.51
CA GLY A 95 -5.57 7.57 -0.76
C GLY A 95 -4.55 8.62 -1.27
N ALA A 96 -4.75 9.12 -2.48
CA ALA A 96 -3.91 10.17 -3.06
C ALA A 96 -4.66 11.51 -3.10
N SER A 97 -3.98 12.58 -2.72
CA SER A 97 -4.37 13.96 -3.01
C SER A 97 -3.52 14.55 -4.14
N ASP A 98 -4.06 15.59 -4.76
CA ASP A 98 -3.38 16.38 -5.78
C ASP A 98 -2.76 17.68 -5.24
N GLU A 99 -2.18 18.47 -6.14
CA GLU A 99 -1.50 19.73 -5.81
C GLU A 99 -2.44 20.82 -5.27
N TYR A 100 -3.75 20.66 -5.39
CA TYR A 100 -4.77 21.54 -4.84
C TYR A 100 -5.34 21.03 -3.50
N ASP A 101 -4.74 19.98 -2.96
CA ASP A 101 -5.21 19.26 -1.77
C ASP A 101 -6.60 18.62 -1.97
N GLU A 102 -6.97 18.37 -3.24
CA GLU A 102 -8.20 17.66 -3.60
C GLU A 102 -7.93 16.15 -3.72
N HIS A 103 -8.99 15.35 -3.60
CA HIS A 103 -8.89 13.90 -3.84
C HIS A 103 -8.52 13.64 -5.29
N ALA A 104 -7.38 12.99 -5.52
CA ALA A 104 -6.92 12.71 -6.88
C ALA A 104 -7.93 11.81 -7.61
N PHE A 105 -8.29 12.18 -8.84
CA PHE A 105 -9.38 11.52 -9.59
C PHE A 105 -9.21 10.00 -9.76
N PHE A 106 -7.96 9.51 -9.76
CA PHE A 106 -7.65 8.09 -9.90
C PHE A 106 -7.67 7.34 -8.55
N SER A 107 -7.63 8.03 -7.41
CA SER A 107 -7.51 7.36 -6.12
C SER A 107 -8.80 6.61 -5.81
N ASN A 108 -8.68 5.33 -5.51
CA ASN A 108 -9.77 4.57 -4.91
C ASN A 108 -10.17 5.20 -3.58
N HIS A 109 -11.44 5.06 -3.22
CA HIS A 109 -12.00 5.66 -2.03
C HIS A 109 -12.98 4.72 -1.32
N ASP A 110 -13.00 4.80 -0.01
CA ASP A 110 -14.02 4.21 0.84
C ASP A 110 -13.92 4.87 2.23
N PRO A 111 -14.96 5.57 2.70
CA PRO A 111 -14.92 6.26 3.98
C PRO A 111 -14.71 5.32 5.19
N ASP A 112 -14.94 4.02 5.02
CA ASP A 112 -14.79 3.03 6.11
C ASP A 112 -13.42 2.35 6.11
N THR A 113 -12.61 2.48 5.06
CA THR A 113 -11.29 1.82 4.97
C THR A 113 -10.14 2.71 4.54
N VAL A 114 -10.37 3.73 3.72
CA VAL A 114 -9.35 4.73 3.38
C VAL A 114 -9.30 5.77 4.48
N HIS A 115 -8.22 5.75 5.26
CA HIS A 115 -8.13 6.53 6.50
C HIS A 115 -7.75 7.99 6.25
N LEU A 116 -6.91 8.24 5.24
CA LEU A 116 -6.44 9.57 4.87
C LEU A 116 -5.95 9.57 3.43
N SER A 117 -5.82 10.77 2.86
CA SER A 117 -5.12 10.99 1.60
C SER A 117 -3.80 11.72 1.84
N ALA A 118 -2.81 11.42 1.02
CA ALA A 118 -1.51 12.08 1.03
C ALA A 118 -1.07 12.45 -0.40
N PRO A 119 -0.11 13.37 -0.58
CA PRO A 119 0.34 13.78 -1.91
C PRO A 119 0.72 12.58 -2.79
N GLY A 120 -0.02 12.41 -3.88
CA GLY A 120 0.15 11.26 -4.78
C GLY A 120 -0.03 11.60 -6.26
N HIS A 121 -0.37 12.84 -6.62
CA HIS A 121 -0.41 13.32 -8.00
C HIS A 121 0.82 14.19 -8.29
N TRP A 122 1.50 13.95 -9.43
CA TRP A 122 2.68 14.71 -9.87
C TRP A 122 3.76 14.84 -8.78
N ILE A 123 4.13 13.73 -8.16
CA ILE A 123 5.20 13.70 -7.16
C ILE A 123 6.54 13.41 -7.83
N TYR A 124 7.53 14.26 -7.57
CA TYR A 124 8.89 14.11 -8.08
C TYR A 124 9.72 13.20 -7.18
N SER A 125 10.24 12.09 -7.71
CA SER A 125 11.05 11.15 -6.93
C SER A 125 12.11 10.46 -7.79
N THR A 126 13.00 9.70 -7.13
CA THR A 126 14.08 8.94 -7.78
C THR A 126 13.53 7.86 -8.70
N THR A 127 14.22 7.59 -9.82
CA THR A 127 13.84 6.54 -10.78
C THR A 127 14.97 5.53 -11.01
N VAL A 128 14.61 4.39 -11.61
CA VAL A 128 15.54 3.32 -11.99
C VAL A 128 16.56 3.85 -13.00
N GLY A 129 17.84 3.50 -12.83
CA GLY A 129 18.93 4.00 -13.66
C GLY A 129 19.50 5.36 -13.21
N GLY A 130 18.96 5.91 -12.11
CA GLY A 130 19.38 7.20 -11.57
C GLY A 130 18.51 8.36 -12.07
N GLY A 131 18.71 9.53 -11.47
CA GLY A 131 17.89 10.71 -11.75
C GLY A 131 16.52 10.67 -11.10
N TYR A 132 15.63 11.52 -11.59
CA TYR A 132 14.34 11.80 -10.98
C TYR A 132 13.26 12.00 -12.05
N ASN A 133 12.04 11.59 -11.75
CA ASN A 133 10.89 11.80 -12.62
C ASN A 133 9.62 12.05 -11.79
N PHE A 134 8.62 12.65 -12.44
CA PHE A 134 7.29 12.75 -11.86
C PHE A 134 6.53 11.43 -12.01
N SER A 135 5.73 11.08 -11.01
CA SER A 135 4.82 9.94 -11.03
C SER A 135 3.56 10.23 -10.22
N SER A 136 2.48 9.55 -10.57
CA SER A 136 1.18 9.68 -9.91
C SER A 136 0.66 8.30 -9.51
N GLY A 137 0.09 8.21 -8.31
CA GLY A 137 -0.55 7.02 -7.79
C GLY A 137 -0.64 7.01 -6.27
N THR A 138 -1.58 6.25 -5.73
CA THR A 138 -1.63 5.92 -4.29
C THR A 138 -0.38 5.16 -3.85
N SER A 139 0.29 4.48 -4.79
CA SER A 139 1.62 3.87 -4.61
C SER A 139 2.72 4.90 -4.30
N ILE A 140 2.47 6.19 -4.49
CA ILE A 140 3.36 7.29 -4.10
C ILE A 140 2.90 7.94 -2.80
N ALA A 141 1.57 8.01 -2.58
CA ALA A 141 0.99 8.52 -1.35
C ALA A 141 1.30 7.63 -0.12
N ALA A 142 1.21 6.30 -0.25
CA ALA A 142 1.49 5.37 0.85
C ALA A 142 2.92 5.52 1.43
N PRO A 143 4.00 5.55 0.63
CA PRO A 143 5.34 5.81 1.17
C PRO A 143 5.51 7.25 1.69
N TYR A 144 4.74 8.24 1.21
CA TYR A 144 4.73 9.59 1.79
C TYR A 144 4.29 9.58 3.25
N VAL A 145 3.32 8.74 3.61
CA VAL A 145 2.83 8.56 4.99
C VAL A 145 3.77 7.69 5.83
N SER A 146 4.51 6.79 5.19
CA SER A 146 5.38 5.82 5.86
C SER A 146 6.71 6.42 6.35
N GLY A 147 7.12 7.57 5.83
CA GLY A 147 8.42 8.21 6.08
C GLY A 147 8.37 9.32 7.12
#